data_AF-A0A1V6RUD0-F1
#
_entry.id   AF-A0A1V6RUD0-F1
#
_cell.length_a   1.000
_cell.length_b   1.000
_cell.length_c   1.000
_cell.angle_alpha   90.00
_cell.angle_beta   90.00
_cell.angle_gamma   90.00
#
_symmetry.space_group_name_H-M   'P 1'
#
loop_
_entity.id
_entity.type
_entity.pdbx_description
1 polymer ?
#
loop_
_entity_poly.entity_id
_entity_poly.type
_entity_poly.pdbx_seq_one_letter_code
_entity_poly.pdbx_strand_id
1 'polypeptide(L)'
;MREHLSRGEKINTVQNNASAIFKTRSAVVLRTWLDMEYTENDLHYIRSIITELSLLSGAKYEVILLVDAKDTKLPHPTDKAGIDRLKSSLPRELQDLAVFFNSEILKDWYPKIDVHVAILQYFQPLQIFSRLNPQYESFWQFEMDSRYTGHFYNFLQQASEFAKQQPRKNLWERNSYFYMPAVHGTWDDFVDQVDRSMIGVDTIWGPQPAKGIVVGNKAPKPPQPHTEDNSWSWGVGEEADVITWLPQFNPRYTDWPFADRVYNFRQKGRTPRRASVVAMSRVSARLLQLMHTDKAEKGFGLASEMSPTSWALYYGLKAVQVPQPIYHAHDTNPDELNLRANSGKPGQISAGPNSIWSWNKHNDILMKMSYMFGSEFPEKIYRAWLGYDNAEKVSRYTDALTCRFSARWDPPRVDLR
;
A
#
# COMPACT_ATOMS: atom_id res chain seq x y z
N MET A 1 28.36 -71.15 30.85
CA MET A 1 27.06 -71.82 30.65
C MET A 1 26.01 -70.73 30.47
N ARG A 2 25.54 -70.57 29.22
CA ARG A 2 24.32 -69.89 28.73
C ARG A 2 23.93 -68.48 29.24
N GLU A 3 23.97 -67.56 28.28
CA GLU A 3 22.97 -66.53 27.94
C GLU A 3 21.67 -66.50 28.77
N HIS A 4 21.27 -65.30 29.21
CA HIS A 4 19.89 -64.88 29.05
C HIS A 4 19.78 -63.37 28.75
N LEU A 5 19.17 -63.12 27.59
CA LEU A 5 18.83 -61.83 27.00
C LEU A 5 17.63 -61.18 27.70
N SER A 6 17.77 -59.88 27.93
CA SER A 6 16.83 -58.80 27.57
C SER A 6 15.31 -59.06 27.70
N ARG A 7 14.69 -58.34 28.66
CA ARG A 7 13.35 -57.76 28.48
C ARG A 7 13.20 -56.53 29.37
N GLY A 8 13.59 -55.37 28.84
CA GLY A 8 13.25 -54.06 29.40
C GLY A 8 12.16 -53.41 28.54
N GLU A 9 11.00 -53.15 29.13
CA GLU A 9 9.90 -52.43 28.51
C GLU A 9 10.34 -51.02 28.10
N LYS A 10 10.22 -50.70 26.80
CA LYS A 10 10.34 -49.34 26.30
C LYS A 10 8.99 -48.65 26.45
N ILE A 11 8.90 -47.71 27.37
CA ILE A 11 7.83 -46.72 27.41
C ILE A 11 8.00 -45.83 26.17
N ASN A 12 7.12 -45.99 25.19
CA ASN A 12 7.04 -45.13 24.02
C ASN A 12 6.41 -43.79 24.40
N THR A 13 7.24 -42.80 24.77
CA THR A 13 6.82 -41.40 24.68
C THR A 13 6.79 -41.01 23.20
N VAL A 14 5.57 -40.92 22.66
CA VAL A 14 5.30 -40.30 21.36
C VAL A 14 5.61 -38.81 21.50
N GLN A 15 6.82 -38.40 21.10
CA GLN A 15 7.11 -37.00 20.83
C GLN A 15 6.28 -36.58 19.61
N ASN A 16 5.17 -35.88 19.86
CA ASN A 16 4.51 -35.09 18.84
C ASN A 16 5.50 -34.05 18.32
N ASN A 17 6.19 -34.36 17.23
CA ASN A 17 6.89 -33.40 16.40
C ASN A 17 5.84 -32.51 15.69
N ALA A 18 5.16 -31.65 16.45
CA ALA A 18 4.56 -30.47 15.87
C ALA A 18 5.73 -29.58 15.45
N SER A 19 6.08 -29.63 14.15
CA SER A 19 6.98 -28.64 13.57
C SER A 19 6.42 -27.27 13.94
N ALA A 20 7.22 -26.45 14.62
CA ALA A 20 6.84 -25.07 14.88
C ALA A 20 6.53 -24.41 13.54
N ILE A 21 5.26 -24.10 13.28
CA ILE A 21 4.85 -23.36 12.10
C ILE A 21 5.37 -21.94 12.31
N PHE A 22 6.54 -21.64 11.72
CA PHE A 22 7.07 -20.29 11.70
C PHE A 22 6.07 -19.41 10.95
N LYS A 23 5.37 -18.53 11.68
CA LYS A 23 4.54 -17.51 11.06
C LYS A 23 5.45 -16.50 10.37
N THR A 24 5.10 -16.16 9.15
CA THR A 24 5.79 -15.17 8.34
C THR A 24 5.75 -13.81 9.04
N ARG A 25 6.90 -13.14 9.13
CA ARG A 25 7.02 -11.82 9.78
C ARG A 25 6.74 -10.70 8.79
N SER A 26 5.98 -9.70 9.21
CA SER A 26 5.67 -8.52 8.39
C SER A 26 6.04 -7.23 9.12
N ALA A 27 6.63 -6.29 8.41
CA ALA A 27 6.87 -4.96 8.95
C ALA A 27 5.63 -4.07 8.74
N VAL A 28 5.31 -3.24 9.73
CA VAL A 28 4.29 -2.19 9.67
C VAL A 28 5.01 -0.87 9.80
N VAL A 29 5.21 -0.22 8.67
CA VAL A 29 6.02 0.98 8.52
C VAL A 29 5.12 2.21 8.61
N LEU A 30 5.30 3.01 9.65
CA LEU A 30 4.68 4.32 9.78
C LEU A 30 5.65 5.37 9.24
N ARG A 31 5.23 6.11 8.22
CA ARG A 31 6.06 7.15 7.60
C ARG A 31 5.97 8.44 8.40
N THR A 32 7.11 8.92 8.85
CA THR A 32 7.25 10.16 9.64
C THR A 32 8.38 11.01 9.07
N TRP A 33 8.58 12.21 9.60
CA TRP A 33 9.69 13.09 9.24
C TRP A 33 10.33 13.68 10.50
N LEU A 34 11.60 14.07 10.40
CA LEU A 34 12.43 14.40 11.58
C LEU A 34 11.87 15.53 12.46
N ASP A 35 11.23 16.52 11.85
CA ASP A 35 10.58 17.69 12.47
C ASP A 35 9.06 17.51 12.66
N MET A 36 8.58 16.26 12.66
CA MET A 36 7.18 15.98 13.00
C MET A 36 6.95 16.21 14.49
N GLU A 37 5.93 17.01 14.81
CA GLU A 37 5.44 17.14 16.19
C GLU A 37 4.52 15.96 16.49
N TYR A 38 4.88 15.17 17.49
CA TYR A 38 4.06 14.06 17.96
C TYR A 38 3.09 14.58 19.03
N THR A 39 1.80 14.62 18.71
CA THR A 39 0.76 14.95 19.67
C THR A 39 0.45 13.76 20.56
N GLU A 40 -0.22 13.98 21.70
CA GLU A 40 -0.74 12.91 22.55
C GLU A 40 -1.64 11.93 21.76
N ASN A 41 -2.44 12.45 20.82
CA ASN A 41 -3.28 11.64 19.95
C ASN A 41 -2.44 10.74 19.02
N ASP A 42 -1.32 11.23 18.49
CA ASP A 42 -0.41 10.43 17.67
C ASP A 42 0.23 9.32 18.51
N LEU A 43 0.67 9.61 19.74
CA LEU A 43 1.25 8.63 20.64
C LEU A 43 0.23 7.55 21.02
N HIS A 44 -1.00 7.91 21.37
CA HIS A 44 -2.07 6.93 21.63
C HIS A 44 -2.34 6.04 20.41
N TYR A 45 -2.36 6.63 19.22
CA TYR A 45 -2.56 5.87 17.99
C TYR A 45 -1.40 4.90 17.72
N ILE A 46 -0.14 5.35 17.81
CA ILE A 46 1.04 4.48 17.64
C ILE A 46 1.06 3.37 18.70
N ARG A 47 0.77 3.68 19.97
CA ARG A 47 0.68 2.70 21.06
C ARG A 47 -0.38 1.64 20.79
N SER A 48 -1.54 2.03 20.26
CA SER A 48 -2.60 1.08 19.89
C SER A 48 -2.11 0.12 18.79
N ILE A 49 -1.47 0.65 17.74
CA ILE A 49 -0.90 -0.15 16.65
C ILE A 49 0.14 -1.13 17.20
N ILE A 50 1.09 -0.69 18.04
CA ILE A 50 2.12 -1.55 18.64
C ILE A 50 1.49 -2.65 19.51
N THR A 51 0.52 -2.28 20.34
CA THR A 51 -0.14 -3.22 21.26
C THR A 51 -0.87 -4.31 20.49
N GLU A 52 -1.66 -3.91 19.49
CA GLU A 52 -2.48 -4.81 18.70
C GLU A 52 -1.69 -5.64 17.69
N LEU A 53 -0.66 -5.06 17.08
CA LEU A 53 0.11 -5.72 16.03
C LEU A 53 1.33 -6.43 16.56
N SER A 54 2.14 -5.82 17.42
CA SER A 54 3.39 -6.44 17.89
C SER A 54 3.20 -7.29 19.13
N LEU A 55 2.54 -6.76 20.17
CA LEU A 55 2.42 -7.46 21.45
C LEU A 55 1.37 -8.59 21.38
N LEU A 56 0.15 -8.28 20.93
CA LEU A 56 -0.95 -9.25 20.88
C LEU A 56 -0.67 -10.42 19.91
N SER A 57 -0.07 -10.13 18.75
CA SER A 57 0.13 -11.16 17.72
C SER A 57 1.32 -12.10 17.98
N GLY A 58 2.11 -11.85 19.03
CA GLY A 58 3.38 -12.55 19.27
C GLY A 58 4.45 -12.17 18.25
N ALA A 59 4.56 -10.88 17.93
CA ALA A 59 5.51 -10.34 16.95
C ALA A 59 5.41 -10.93 15.53
N LYS A 60 4.19 -11.30 15.10
CA LYS A 60 3.89 -11.54 13.67
C LYS A 60 4.08 -10.25 12.87
N TYR A 61 3.72 -9.12 13.47
CA TYR A 61 3.95 -7.79 12.93
C TYR A 61 4.95 -7.03 13.80
N GLU A 62 5.87 -6.31 13.15
CA GLU A 62 6.81 -5.41 13.83
C GLU A 62 6.58 -3.98 13.35
N VAL A 63 6.31 -3.06 14.29
CA VAL A 63 6.06 -1.65 13.97
C VAL A 63 7.38 -0.90 13.86
N ILE A 64 7.57 -0.19 12.77
CA ILE A 64 8.79 0.57 12.44
C ILE A 64 8.39 2.01 12.10
N LEU A 65 9.15 2.98 12.61
CA LEU A 65 9.05 4.37 12.16
C LEU A 65 10.09 4.62 11.08
N LEU A 66 9.67 4.82 9.85
CA LEU A 66 10.57 5.19 8.76
C LEU A 66 10.59 6.72 8.66
N VAL A 67 11.66 7.31 9.16
CA VAL A 67 11.79 8.76 9.40
C VAL A 67 12.55 9.41 8.26
N ASP A 68 11.89 10.31 7.54
CA ASP A 68 12.51 11.16 6.53
C ASP A 68 13.27 12.31 7.22
N ALA A 69 14.60 12.26 7.14
CA ALA A 69 15.49 13.30 7.63
C ALA A 69 15.69 14.45 6.62
N LYS A 70 15.02 14.39 5.47
CA LYS A 70 15.04 15.39 4.39
C LYS A 70 16.48 15.63 3.91
N ASP A 71 17.00 16.84 4.14
CA ASP A 71 18.35 17.27 3.78
C ASP A 71 19.32 17.22 4.98
N THR A 72 18.88 16.70 6.12
CA THR A 72 19.75 16.51 7.29
C THR A 72 20.78 15.43 6.97
N LYS A 73 22.06 15.76 7.14
CA LYS A 73 23.14 14.80 7.01
C LYS A 73 23.05 13.74 8.11
N LEU A 74 22.96 12.48 7.71
CA LEU A 74 22.88 11.39 8.66
C LEU A 74 24.27 11.05 9.23
N PRO A 75 24.38 10.77 10.54
CA PRO A 75 25.61 10.26 11.15
C PRO A 75 26.05 8.95 10.49
N HIS A 76 27.36 8.70 10.47
CA HIS A 76 27.87 7.40 10.05
C HIS A 76 27.32 6.29 10.99
N PRO A 77 27.01 5.07 10.52
CA PRO A 77 26.48 4.00 11.37
C PRO A 77 27.33 3.64 12.60
N THR A 78 28.63 3.98 12.59
CA THR A 78 29.54 3.77 13.73
C THR A 78 29.59 4.95 14.71
N ASP A 79 29.02 6.10 14.36
CA ASP A 79 28.91 7.28 15.22
C ASP A 79 27.69 7.16 16.14
N LYS A 80 27.87 6.44 17.25
CA LYS A 80 26.82 6.22 18.24
C LYS A 80 26.27 7.54 18.82
N ALA A 81 27.15 8.49 19.12
CA ALA A 81 26.74 9.77 19.70
C ALA A 81 25.91 10.61 18.72
N GLY A 82 26.27 10.59 17.43
CA GLY A 82 25.47 11.20 16.38
C GLY A 82 24.10 10.53 16.24
N ILE A 83 24.04 9.21 16.23
CA ILE A 83 22.77 8.44 16.15
C ILE A 83 21.88 8.73 17.35
N ASP A 84 22.44 8.74 18.56
CA ASP A 84 21.67 9.02 19.79
C ASP A 84 21.10 10.44 19.79
N ARG A 85 21.88 11.43 19.30
CA ARG A 85 21.41 12.80 19.11
C ARG A 85 20.32 12.90 18.05
N LEU A 86 20.41 12.12 16.97
CA LEU A 86 19.36 12.07 15.96
C LEU A 86 18.07 11.47 16.53
N LYS A 87 18.18 10.36 17.27
CA LYS A 87 17.06 9.72 17.95
C LYS A 87 16.42 10.62 19.01
N SER A 88 17.19 11.49 19.66
CA SER A 88 16.66 12.37 20.71
C SER A 88 15.64 13.39 20.22
N SER A 89 15.49 13.60 18.91
CA SER A 89 14.39 14.41 18.35
C SER A 89 13.04 13.70 18.39
N LEU A 90 13.02 12.38 18.64
CA LEU A 90 11.82 11.58 18.74
C LEU A 90 11.43 11.36 20.22
N PRO A 91 10.12 11.18 20.50
CA PRO A 91 9.65 10.75 21.82
C PRO A 91 10.41 9.52 22.31
N ARG A 92 10.77 9.50 23.60
CA ARG A 92 11.66 8.47 24.18
C ARG A 92 11.20 7.04 23.89
N GLU A 93 9.89 6.80 23.94
CA GLU A 93 9.28 5.48 23.68
C GLU A 93 9.36 5.01 22.21
N LEU A 94 9.66 5.92 21.28
CA LEU A 94 9.68 5.64 19.83
C LEU A 94 11.09 5.52 19.25
N GLN A 95 12.12 5.89 20.02
CA GLN A 95 13.50 6.03 19.52
C GLN A 95 14.09 4.74 18.94
N ASP A 96 13.72 3.58 19.49
CA ASP A 96 14.23 2.29 19.04
C ASP A 96 13.42 1.66 17.91
N LEU A 97 12.28 2.25 17.55
CA LEU A 97 11.49 1.88 16.36
C LEU A 97 11.98 2.62 15.11
N ALA A 98 12.82 3.64 15.27
CA ALA A 98 13.16 4.58 14.23
C ALA A 98 14.25 4.07 13.28
N VAL A 99 13.98 4.15 11.98
CA VAL A 99 14.91 3.94 10.88
C VAL A 99 14.94 5.23 10.07
N PHE A 100 16.10 5.85 9.98
CA PHE A 100 16.26 7.13 9.28
C PHE A 100 16.73 6.93 7.84
N PHE A 101 16.24 7.77 6.95
CA PHE A 101 16.77 7.94 5.60
C PHE A 101 16.77 9.43 5.23
N ASN A 102 17.55 9.81 4.23
CA ASN A 102 17.59 11.18 3.71
C ASN A 102 17.73 11.16 2.19
N SER A 103 17.68 12.33 1.55
CA SER A 103 17.76 12.43 0.10
C SER A 103 19.10 11.94 -0.48
N GLU A 104 20.20 12.03 0.28
CA GLU A 104 21.53 11.54 -0.10
C GLU A 104 21.54 10.01 -0.23
N ILE A 105 21.02 9.28 0.77
CA ILE A 105 20.90 7.81 0.70
C ILE A 105 20.09 7.38 -0.52
N LEU A 106 18.99 8.07 -0.82
CA LEU A 106 18.16 7.73 -1.97
C LEU A 106 18.90 7.93 -3.31
N LYS A 107 19.69 9.00 -3.42
CA LYS A 107 20.55 9.27 -4.60
C LYS A 107 21.64 8.21 -4.75
N ASP A 108 22.28 7.83 -3.64
CA ASP A 108 23.35 6.84 -3.65
C ASP A 108 22.83 5.45 -4.09
N TRP A 109 21.65 5.07 -3.63
CA TRP A 109 21.04 3.79 -3.99
C TRP A 109 20.42 3.77 -5.39
N TYR A 110 19.93 4.92 -5.87
CA TYR A 110 19.23 5.03 -7.14
C TYR A 110 19.76 6.17 -8.03
N PRO A 111 21.07 6.19 -8.37
CA PRO A 111 21.73 7.34 -9.01
C PRO A 111 21.26 7.61 -10.45
N LYS A 112 20.52 6.67 -11.05
CA LYS A 112 19.94 6.81 -12.40
C LYS A 112 18.58 7.49 -12.40
N ILE A 113 17.99 7.73 -11.21
CA ILE A 113 16.79 8.54 -11.05
C ILE A 113 17.25 9.95 -10.68
N ASP A 114 16.66 10.96 -11.30
CA ASP A 114 16.99 12.37 -11.09
C ASP A 114 16.18 13.03 -9.96
N VAL A 115 15.10 12.37 -9.51
CA VAL A 115 14.15 12.91 -8.52
C VAL A 115 13.98 11.96 -7.34
N HIS A 116 14.27 12.46 -6.13
CA HIS A 116 14.21 11.71 -4.85
C HIS A 116 13.34 12.38 -3.78
N VAL A 117 12.40 13.22 -4.17
CA VAL A 117 11.48 13.85 -3.21
C VAL A 117 10.40 12.87 -2.76
N ALA A 118 10.03 12.91 -1.48
CA ALA A 118 9.15 11.95 -0.85
C ALA A 118 7.83 11.75 -1.64
N ILE A 119 7.14 12.84 -1.98
CA ILE A 119 5.88 12.83 -2.73
C ILE A 119 5.93 12.06 -4.06
N LEU A 120 7.08 11.98 -4.72
CA LEU A 120 7.25 11.24 -5.97
C LEU A 120 7.88 9.86 -5.76
N GLN A 121 8.42 9.55 -4.58
CA GLN A 121 9.26 8.38 -4.36
C GLN A 121 9.06 7.72 -2.98
N TYR A 122 7.85 7.75 -2.39
CA TYR A 122 7.59 7.16 -1.06
C TYR A 122 8.04 5.69 -0.91
N PHE A 123 8.08 4.91 -2.00
CA PHE A 123 8.54 3.53 -1.99
C PHE A 123 10.06 3.35 -2.16
N GLN A 124 10.84 4.39 -2.49
CA GLN A 124 12.31 4.30 -2.48
C GLN A 124 12.88 3.91 -1.12
N PRO A 125 12.56 4.60 -0.01
CA PRO A 125 13.07 4.23 1.30
C PRO A 125 12.54 2.85 1.75
N LEU A 126 11.30 2.48 1.39
CA LEU A 126 10.77 1.15 1.70
C LEU A 126 11.51 0.02 0.97
N GLN A 127 11.89 0.23 -0.30
CA GLN A 127 12.72 -0.73 -1.04
C GLN A 127 14.09 -0.93 -0.37
N ILE A 128 14.75 0.16 0.06
CA ILE A 128 16.04 0.09 0.78
C ILE A 128 15.86 -0.64 2.10
N PHE A 129 14.84 -0.26 2.89
CA PHE A 129 14.53 -0.89 4.17
C PHE A 129 14.31 -2.40 4.03
N SER A 130 13.52 -2.83 3.03
CA SER A 130 13.29 -4.24 2.74
C SER A 130 14.57 -4.99 2.37
N ARG A 131 15.48 -4.37 1.60
CA ARG A 131 16.77 -4.97 1.25
C ARG A 131 17.69 -5.16 2.46
N LEU A 132 17.65 -4.25 3.41
CA LEU A 132 18.44 -4.30 4.64
C LEU A 132 17.80 -5.17 5.74
N ASN A 133 16.53 -5.54 5.59
CA ASN A 133 15.77 -6.32 6.56
C ASN A 133 15.09 -7.54 5.89
N PRO A 134 15.87 -8.55 5.47
CA PRO A 134 15.36 -9.72 4.74
C PRO A 134 14.49 -10.65 5.60
N GLN A 135 14.38 -10.43 6.91
CA GLN A 135 13.53 -11.20 7.80
C GLN A 135 12.03 -10.98 7.59
N TYR A 136 11.64 -9.91 6.88
CA TYR A 136 10.24 -9.60 6.60
C TYR A 136 9.83 -10.07 5.20
N GLU A 137 8.68 -10.73 5.10
CA GLU A 137 8.13 -11.18 3.83
C GLU A 137 7.18 -10.15 3.19
N SER A 138 6.56 -9.30 4.01
CA SER A 138 5.67 -8.24 3.54
C SER A 138 5.79 -6.98 4.40
N PHE A 139 5.43 -5.86 3.79
CA PHE A 139 5.56 -4.53 4.37
C PHE A 139 4.24 -3.80 4.20
N TRP A 140 3.60 -3.45 5.31
CA TRP A 140 2.51 -2.48 5.32
C TRP A 140 3.12 -1.09 5.47
N GLN A 141 2.73 -0.14 4.63
CA GLN A 141 3.15 1.25 4.73
C GLN A 141 1.93 2.12 5.02
N PHE A 142 2.02 2.94 6.07
CA PHE A 142 0.96 3.85 6.49
C PHE A 142 1.46 5.29 6.64
N GLU A 143 0.57 6.24 6.37
CA GLU A 143 0.77 7.67 6.62
C GLU A 143 0.17 8.05 7.98
N MET A 144 0.82 9.00 8.67
CA MET A 144 0.42 9.43 10.01
C MET A 144 -0.83 10.32 10.05
N ASP A 145 -1.28 10.83 8.91
CA ASP A 145 -2.50 11.63 8.74
C ASP A 145 -3.76 10.78 8.50
N SER A 146 -3.66 9.45 8.65
CA SER A 146 -4.78 8.52 8.65
C SER A 146 -5.20 8.11 10.06
N ARG A 147 -6.48 7.79 10.25
CA ARG A 147 -7.01 7.19 11.48
C ARG A 147 -7.91 6.01 11.17
N TYR A 148 -7.69 4.92 11.90
CA TYR A 148 -8.57 3.75 11.92
C TYR A 148 -9.11 3.56 13.33
N THR A 149 -10.42 3.38 13.45
CA THR A 149 -11.13 3.26 14.74
C THR A 149 -11.45 1.81 15.12
N GLY A 150 -11.10 0.85 14.26
CA GLY A 150 -11.21 -0.58 14.57
C GLY A 150 -9.90 -1.17 15.10
N HIS A 151 -9.86 -2.50 15.18
CA HIS A 151 -8.69 -3.23 15.64
C HIS A 151 -7.78 -3.61 14.45
N PHE A 152 -6.55 -3.07 14.42
CA PHE A 152 -5.57 -3.22 13.37
C PHE A 152 -5.22 -4.67 13.05
N TYR A 153 -5.03 -5.53 14.05
CA TYR A 153 -4.72 -6.95 13.80
C TYR A 153 -5.79 -7.61 12.94
N ASN A 154 -7.05 -7.43 13.32
CA ASN A 154 -8.20 -7.97 12.60
C ASN A 154 -8.28 -7.37 11.19
N PHE A 155 -8.09 -6.05 11.08
CA PHE A 155 -8.12 -5.35 9.80
C PHE A 155 -7.07 -5.88 8.80
N LEU A 156 -5.79 -5.94 9.21
CA LEU A 156 -4.72 -6.40 8.33
C LEU A 156 -4.81 -7.90 8.03
N GLN A 157 -5.29 -8.71 8.99
CA GLN A 157 -5.51 -10.14 8.77
C GLN A 157 -6.64 -10.36 7.77
N GLN A 158 -7.78 -9.70 7.94
CA GLN A 158 -8.94 -9.84 7.04
C GLN A 158 -8.61 -9.31 5.64
N ALA A 159 -7.93 -8.17 5.53
CA ALA A 159 -7.45 -7.66 4.25
C ALA A 159 -6.54 -8.67 3.53
N SER A 160 -5.61 -9.30 4.27
CA SER A 160 -4.73 -10.33 3.70
C SER A 160 -5.50 -11.58 3.28
N GLU A 161 -6.44 -12.04 4.10
CA GLU A 161 -7.24 -13.24 3.84
C GLU A 161 -8.19 -13.04 2.64
N PHE A 162 -8.88 -11.91 2.60
CA PHE A 162 -9.68 -11.50 1.44
C PHE A 162 -8.82 -11.49 0.17
N ALA A 163 -7.63 -10.91 0.23
CA ALA A 163 -6.73 -10.84 -0.91
C ALA A 163 -6.27 -12.23 -1.39
N LYS A 164 -6.04 -13.19 -0.47
CA LYS A 164 -5.73 -14.58 -0.82
C LYS A 164 -6.86 -15.26 -1.57
N GLN A 165 -8.10 -15.02 -1.17
CA GLN A 165 -9.27 -15.64 -1.77
C GLN A 165 -9.56 -15.12 -3.18
N GLN A 166 -9.02 -13.96 -3.56
CA GLN A 166 -9.28 -13.40 -4.89
C GLN A 166 -8.63 -14.23 -6.03
N PRO A 167 -9.40 -14.63 -7.05
CA PRO A 167 -8.85 -15.24 -8.25
C PRO A 167 -8.21 -14.19 -9.16
N ARG A 168 -7.25 -14.60 -10.00
CA ARG A 168 -6.56 -13.70 -10.94
C ARG A 168 -7.39 -13.33 -12.17
N LYS A 169 -8.34 -14.17 -12.57
CA LYS A 169 -9.28 -13.87 -13.67
C LYS A 169 -9.99 -12.56 -13.38
N ASN A 170 -9.96 -11.62 -14.32
CA ASN A 170 -10.59 -10.30 -14.22
C ASN A 170 -10.21 -9.48 -12.97
N LEU A 171 -9.09 -9.80 -12.30
CA LEU A 171 -8.70 -9.15 -11.04
C LEU A 171 -8.36 -7.68 -11.24
N TRP A 172 -7.61 -7.35 -12.29
CA TRP A 172 -7.24 -5.97 -12.58
C TRP A 172 -8.45 -5.12 -12.94
N GLU A 173 -9.44 -5.71 -13.59
CA GLU A 173 -10.69 -5.07 -13.95
C GLU A 173 -11.57 -4.87 -12.71
N ARG A 174 -11.71 -5.87 -11.84
CA ARG A 174 -12.40 -5.70 -10.54
C ARG A 174 -11.75 -4.64 -9.66
N ASN A 175 -10.41 -4.66 -9.56
CA ASN A 175 -9.67 -3.70 -8.73
C ASN A 175 -9.89 -2.24 -9.17
N SER A 176 -10.39 -1.98 -10.37
CA SER A 176 -10.60 -0.63 -10.87
C SER A 176 -11.91 0.03 -10.42
N TYR A 177 -12.79 -0.72 -9.73
CA TYR A 177 -14.06 -0.21 -9.22
C TYR A 177 -13.98 0.20 -7.75
N PHE A 178 -14.75 1.23 -7.38
CA PHE A 178 -15.33 1.36 -6.06
C PHE A 178 -16.49 0.37 -5.91
N TYR A 179 -16.33 -0.66 -5.09
CA TYR A 179 -17.43 -1.57 -4.79
C TYR A 179 -18.48 -0.88 -3.89
N MET A 180 -19.73 -0.84 -4.35
CA MET A 180 -20.86 -0.25 -3.64
C MET A 180 -21.95 -1.31 -3.44
N PRO A 181 -22.12 -1.88 -2.23
CA PRO A 181 -23.09 -2.95 -1.99
C PRO A 181 -24.52 -2.61 -2.42
N ALA A 182 -24.91 -1.34 -2.27
CA ALA A 182 -26.25 -0.86 -2.68
C ALA A 182 -26.51 -0.95 -4.20
N VAL A 183 -25.45 -1.00 -5.02
CA VAL A 183 -25.55 -1.07 -6.49
C VAL A 183 -25.13 -2.44 -7.01
N HIS A 184 -24.06 -3.01 -6.46
CA HIS A 184 -23.45 -4.23 -6.95
C HIS A 184 -23.95 -5.50 -6.24
N GLY A 185 -24.75 -5.39 -5.17
CA GLY A 185 -25.19 -6.54 -4.39
C GLY A 185 -24.06 -7.14 -3.57
N THR A 186 -24.02 -8.47 -3.45
CA THR A 186 -22.95 -9.18 -2.74
C THR A 186 -21.61 -9.08 -3.48
N TRP A 187 -20.52 -9.51 -2.85
CA TRP A 187 -19.23 -9.56 -3.53
C TRP A 187 -19.24 -10.52 -4.72
N ASP A 188 -19.93 -11.67 -4.59
CA ASP A 188 -20.05 -12.65 -5.67
C ASP A 188 -20.87 -12.10 -6.84
N ASP A 189 -21.97 -11.39 -6.56
CA ASP A 189 -22.76 -10.69 -7.59
C ASP A 189 -21.91 -9.69 -8.37
N PHE A 190 -21.06 -8.93 -7.66
CA PHE A 190 -20.12 -7.98 -8.27
C PHE A 190 -19.07 -8.69 -9.13
N VAL A 191 -18.48 -9.79 -8.64
CA VAL A 191 -17.49 -10.58 -9.39
C VAL A 191 -18.10 -11.09 -10.69
N ASP A 192 -19.31 -11.64 -10.63
CA ASP A 192 -20.06 -12.14 -11.77
C ASP A 192 -20.47 -11.02 -12.75
N GLN A 193 -20.86 -9.86 -12.23
CA GLN A 193 -21.18 -8.68 -13.03
C GLN A 193 -19.96 -8.23 -13.84
N VAL A 194 -18.78 -8.14 -13.21
CA VAL A 194 -17.55 -7.78 -13.89
C VAL A 194 -17.18 -8.85 -14.93
N ASP A 195 -17.28 -10.14 -14.60
CA ASP A 195 -17.00 -11.23 -15.55
C ASP A 195 -17.86 -11.15 -16.81
N ARG A 196 -19.18 -10.97 -16.64
CA ARG A 196 -20.12 -10.78 -17.76
C ARG A 196 -19.78 -9.54 -18.59
N SER A 197 -19.37 -8.44 -17.95
CA SER A 197 -19.00 -7.20 -18.63
C SER A 197 -17.72 -7.33 -19.48
N MET A 198 -16.88 -8.32 -19.19
CA MET A 198 -15.61 -8.55 -19.87
C MET A 198 -15.70 -9.56 -21.03
N ILE A 199 -16.90 -10.09 -21.33
CA ILE A 199 -17.10 -10.97 -22.49
C ILE A 199 -16.77 -10.21 -23.79
N GLY A 200 -15.80 -10.72 -24.56
CA GLY A 200 -15.33 -10.09 -25.79
C GLY A 200 -14.43 -8.87 -25.60
N VAL A 201 -13.96 -8.63 -24.37
CA VAL A 201 -13.04 -7.52 -24.03
C VAL A 201 -11.70 -8.09 -23.59
N ASP A 202 -10.60 -7.50 -24.06
CA ASP A 202 -9.26 -7.87 -23.63
C ASP A 202 -9.08 -7.62 -22.13
N THR A 203 -8.61 -8.65 -21.41
CA THR A 203 -8.35 -8.62 -19.96
C THR A 203 -6.86 -8.83 -19.68
N ILE A 204 -6.42 -8.32 -18.53
CA ILE A 204 -5.06 -8.54 -18.07
C ILE A 204 -4.91 -9.96 -17.50
N TRP A 205 -4.29 -10.83 -18.30
CA TRP A 205 -3.92 -12.19 -17.93
C TRP A 205 -2.40 -12.37 -17.96
N GLY A 206 -1.79 -12.55 -16.78
CA GLY A 206 -0.35 -12.67 -16.66
C GLY A 206 0.43 -11.35 -16.83
N PRO A 207 1.74 -11.42 -17.08
CA PRO A 207 2.63 -10.25 -17.12
C PRO A 207 2.37 -9.30 -18.28
N GLN A 208 2.36 -7.99 -18.00
CA GLN A 208 2.23 -6.92 -19.00
C GLN A 208 3.46 -5.99 -18.97
N PRO A 209 4.65 -6.47 -19.34
CA PRO A 209 5.89 -5.73 -19.11
C PRO A 209 5.99 -4.44 -19.93
N ALA A 210 6.45 -3.38 -19.28
CA ALA A 210 6.95 -2.20 -19.99
C ALA A 210 8.23 -2.54 -20.78
N LYS A 211 8.48 -1.80 -21.86
CA LYS A 211 9.67 -1.95 -22.71
C LYS A 211 10.94 -1.74 -21.88
N GLY A 212 11.78 -2.78 -21.84
CA GLY A 212 13.02 -2.83 -21.06
C GLY A 212 12.90 -3.61 -19.74
N ILE A 213 11.68 -3.92 -19.30
CA ILE A 213 11.46 -4.87 -18.22
C ILE A 213 11.66 -6.29 -18.76
N VAL A 214 12.51 -7.06 -18.11
CA VAL A 214 12.79 -8.46 -18.45
C VAL A 214 12.19 -9.31 -17.36
N VAL A 215 11.09 -9.99 -17.69
CA VAL A 215 10.31 -10.79 -16.74
C VAL A 215 11.01 -12.12 -16.44
N GLY A 216 11.44 -12.85 -17.48
CA GLY A 216 12.08 -14.16 -17.32
C GLY A 216 11.24 -15.12 -16.45
N ASN A 217 11.91 -15.86 -15.56
CA ASN A 217 11.26 -16.80 -14.64
C ASN A 217 10.71 -16.12 -13.36
N LYS A 218 10.67 -14.79 -13.30
CA LYS A 218 10.21 -14.04 -12.10
C LYS A 218 8.69 -13.90 -12.03
N ALA A 219 7.98 -14.19 -13.13
CA ALA A 219 6.53 -14.17 -13.19
C ALA A 219 5.88 -15.53 -12.92
N PRO A 220 4.71 -15.56 -12.29
CA PRO A 220 3.87 -16.76 -12.27
C PRO A 220 3.40 -17.06 -13.70
N LYS A 221 3.46 -18.34 -14.08
CA LYS A 221 2.95 -18.81 -15.37
C LYS A 221 1.45 -19.06 -15.25
N PRO A 222 0.61 -18.44 -16.09
CA PRO A 222 -0.81 -18.77 -16.12
C PRO A 222 -1.03 -20.25 -16.47
N PRO A 223 -2.06 -20.91 -15.92
CA PRO A 223 -2.35 -22.31 -16.20
C PRO A 223 -2.75 -22.54 -17.66
N GLN A 224 -3.33 -21.52 -18.31
CA GLN A 224 -3.70 -21.53 -19.72
C GLN A 224 -3.34 -20.20 -20.40
N PRO A 225 -3.15 -20.18 -21.74
CA PRO A 225 -2.79 -18.97 -22.46
C PRO A 225 -3.82 -17.84 -22.40
N HIS A 226 -5.10 -18.18 -22.20
CA HIS A 226 -6.23 -17.23 -22.21
C HIS A 226 -7.08 -17.36 -20.95
N THR A 227 -7.97 -16.39 -20.74
CA THR A 227 -8.87 -16.28 -19.56
C THR A 227 -10.09 -17.19 -19.61
N GLU A 228 -10.12 -18.18 -20.51
CA GLU A 228 -11.14 -19.24 -20.54
C GLU A 228 -11.00 -20.23 -19.37
N ASP A 229 -10.29 -19.84 -18.31
CA ASP A 229 -10.28 -20.54 -17.04
C ASP A 229 -11.67 -20.43 -16.39
N ASN A 230 -12.53 -21.38 -16.74
CA ASN A 230 -13.84 -21.56 -16.13
C ASN A 230 -13.75 -22.02 -14.67
N SER A 231 -12.58 -22.43 -14.19
CA SER A 231 -12.41 -22.97 -12.83
C SER A 231 -12.25 -21.88 -11.77
N TRP A 232 -11.94 -20.63 -12.17
CA TRP A 232 -11.65 -19.51 -11.26
C TRP A 232 -10.57 -19.82 -10.21
N SER A 233 -9.75 -20.86 -10.44
CA SER A 233 -8.86 -21.38 -9.41
C SER A 233 -7.50 -20.68 -9.38
N TRP A 234 -7.09 -20.08 -10.50
CA TRP A 234 -5.75 -19.48 -10.57
C TRP A 234 -5.57 -18.30 -9.62
N GLY A 235 -4.61 -18.45 -8.71
CA GLY A 235 -4.26 -17.45 -7.71
C GLY A 235 -5.10 -17.50 -6.43
N VAL A 236 -6.13 -18.34 -6.34
CA VAL A 236 -6.85 -18.56 -5.06
C VAL A 236 -5.90 -19.24 -4.07
N GLY A 237 -5.83 -18.71 -2.85
CA GLY A 237 -4.88 -19.14 -1.81
C GLY A 237 -3.47 -18.55 -1.95
N GLU A 238 -3.15 -17.90 -3.09
CA GLU A 238 -1.89 -17.19 -3.29
C GLU A 238 -1.90 -15.84 -2.54
N GLU A 239 -0.85 -15.56 -1.78
CA GLU A 239 -0.62 -14.24 -1.16
C GLU A 239 -0.55 -13.14 -2.22
N ALA A 240 -1.19 -12.01 -1.95
CA ALA A 240 -1.07 -10.84 -2.82
C ALA A 240 0.30 -10.15 -2.63
N ASP A 241 0.95 -9.81 -3.72
CA ASP A 241 2.18 -9.01 -3.75
C ASP A 241 1.89 -7.52 -3.49
N VAL A 242 0.69 -7.06 -3.83
CA VAL A 242 0.20 -5.71 -3.50
C VAL A 242 -1.22 -5.78 -2.94
N ILE A 243 -1.46 -5.09 -1.83
CA ILE A 243 -2.80 -4.78 -1.35
C ILE A 243 -2.98 -3.27 -1.31
N THR A 244 -4.01 -2.76 -1.97
CA THR A 244 -4.38 -1.34 -1.95
C THR A 244 -5.75 -1.11 -1.31
N TRP A 245 -5.95 0.08 -0.77
CA TRP A 245 -7.21 0.47 -0.11
C TRP A 245 -8.17 1.22 -1.03
N LEU A 246 -7.65 1.75 -2.13
CA LEU A 246 -8.41 2.43 -3.18
C LEU A 246 -8.24 1.70 -4.52
N PRO A 247 -9.13 1.97 -5.49
CA PRO A 247 -9.09 1.33 -6.80
C PRO A 247 -7.76 1.44 -7.52
N GLN A 248 -7.37 0.37 -8.22
CA GLN A 248 -6.19 0.29 -9.07
C GLN A 248 -6.56 0.63 -10.52
N PHE A 249 -6.42 1.91 -10.87
CA PHE A 249 -6.84 2.43 -12.17
C PHE A 249 -5.67 2.57 -13.15
N ASN A 250 -5.99 2.73 -14.44
CA ASN A 250 -5.01 3.10 -15.46
C ASN A 250 -4.91 4.64 -15.53
N PRO A 251 -3.78 5.24 -15.12
CA PRO A 251 -3.67 6.69 -15.05
C PRO A 251 -3.51 7.36 -16.42
N ARG A 252 -3.30 6.58 -17.50
CA ARG A 252 -3.12 7.14 -18.83
C ARG A 252 -4.38 7.90 -19.28
N TYR A 253 -4.16 9.09 -19.83
CA TYR A 253 -5.22 9.98 -20.33
C TYR A 253 -6.22 10.45 -19.26
N THR A 254 -5.86 10.33 -17.98
CA THR A 254 -6.56 11.01 -16.88
C THR A 254 -5.89 12.36 -16.61
N ASP A 255 -6.59 13.27 -15.94
CA ASP A 255 -5.98 14.50 -15.43
C ASP A 255 -5.36 14.30 -14.03
N TRP A 256 -5.03 13.06 -13.66
CA TRP A 256 -4.42 12.78 -12.36
C TRP A 256 -2.99 13.35 -12.31
N PRO A 257 -2.57 14.07 -11.25
CA PRO A 257 -1.36 14.91 -11.29
C PRO A 257 -0.04 14.18 -11.49
N PHE A 258 -0.02 12.88 -11.20
CA PHE A 258 1.16 12.04 -11.36
C PHE A 258 1.13 11.17 -12.61
N ALA A 259 0.08 11.25 -13.45
CA ALA A 259 -0.12 10.38 -14.60
C ALA A 259 1.09 10.32 -15.57
N ASP A 260 1.79 11.45 -15.73
CA ASP A 260 2.95 11.60 -16.62
C ASP A 260 4.31 11.59 -15.91
N ARG A 261 4.34 11.34 -14.59
CA ARG A 261 5.59 11.26 -13.81
C ARG A 261 6.26 9.90 -13.99
N VAL A 262 6.94 9.77 -15.14
CA VAL A 262 7.52 8.55 -15.67
C VAL A 262 9.00 8.78 -15.97
N TYR A 263 9.86 7.98 -15.35
CA TYR A 263 11.30 8.21 -15.36
C TYR A 263 12.02 7.13 -16.17
N ASN A 264 12.82 7.56 -17.15
CA ASN A 264 13.71 6.75 -18.00
C ASN A 264 13.08 5.61 -18.83
N PHE A 265 11.76 5.41 -18.79
CA PHE A 265 11.08 4.53 -19.74
C PHE A 265 11.03 5.17 -21.13
N ARG A 266 11.54 4.45 -22.14
CA ARG A 266 11.49 4.89 -23.55
C ARG A 266 10.08 5.18 -24.06
N GLN A 267 9.07 4.50 -23.50
CA GLN A 267 7.66 4.69 -23.86
C GLN A 267 7.04 5.98 -23.30
N LYS A 268 7.70 6.68 -22.36
CA LYS A 268 7.18 7.91 -21.73
C LYS A 268 5.73 7.75 -21.24
N GLY A 269 4.83 8.67 -21.62
CA GLY A 269 3.41 8.60 -21.28
C GLY A 269 2.70 7.31 -21.74
N ARG A 270 3.26 6.57 -22.71
CA ARG A 270 2.69 5.30 -23.23
C ARG A 270 3.09 4.05 -22.44
N THR A 271 3.97 4.17 -21.43
CA THR A 271 4.32 3.00 -20.58
C THR A 271 3.05 2.45 -19.93
N PRO A 272 2.81 1.12 -19.96
CA PRO A 272 1.71 0.52 -19.20
C PRO A 272 1.87 0.82 -17.72
N ARG A 273 0.82 1.24 -17.02
CA ARG A 273 0.89 1.62 -15.60
C ARG A 273 -0.46 1.35 -14.93
N ARG A 274 -0.40 1.08 -13.63
CA ARG A 274 -1.55 1.08 -12.72
C ARG A 274 -1.21 1.95 -11.53
N ALA A 275 -2.18 2.67 -11.01
CA ALA A 275 -2.05 3.55 -9.87
C ALA A 275 -3.14 3.24 -8.84
N SER A 276 -2.83 3.42 -7.56
CA SER A 276 -3.83 3.52 -6.50
C SER A 276 -3.51 4.73 -5.67
N VAL A 277 -4.41 5.70 -5.66
CA VAL A 277 -4.24 6.93 -4.89
C VAL A 277 -4.13 6.62 -3.39
N VAL A 278 -3.44 7.49 -2.64
CA VAL A 278 -2.94 7.29 -1.27
C VAL A 278 -1.85 6.24 -1.23
N ALA A 279 -0.62 6.65 -0.89
CA ALA A 279 0.56 5.77 -0.87
C ALA A 279 0.63 4.88 0.39
N MET A 280 -0.51 4.27 0.74
CA MET A 280 -0.68 3.30 1.81
C MET A 280 -1.05 1.95 1.20
N SER A 281 -0.22 0.93 1.42
CA SER A 281 -0.41 -0.39 0.82
C SER A 281 0.35 -1.47 1.58
N ARG A 282 -0.03 -2.75 1.36
CA ARG A 282 0.87 -3.88 1.60
C ARG A 282 1.68 -4.14 0.36
N VAL A 283 2.98 -4.37 0.49
CA VAL A 283 3.87 -4.75 -0.60
C VAL A 283 4.72 -5.95 -0.17
N SER A 284 4.88 -6.96 -1.03
CA SER A 284 5.75 -8.11 -0.75
C SER A 284 7.24 -7.76 -0.88
N ALA A 285 8.09 -8.47 -0.13
CA ALA A 285 9.55 -8.37 -0.24
C ALA A 285 10.03 -8.65 -1.67
N ARG A 286 9.43 -9.65 -2.33
CA ARG A 286 9.70 -10.02 -3.73
C ARG A 286 9.43 -8.85 -4.68
N LEU A 287 8.29 -8.18 -4.55
CA LEU A 287 7.95 -7.04 -5.40
C LEU A 287 8.91 -5.86 -5.15
N LEU A 288 9.22 -5.54 -3.90
CA LEU A 288 10.21 -4.51 -3.56
C LEU A 288 11.59 -4.81 -4.13
N GLN A 289 12.00 -6.08 -4.14
CA GLN A 289 13.25 -6.51 -4.76
C GLN A 289 13.24 -6.29 -6.29
N LEU A 290 12.14 -6.64 -6.98
CA LEU A 290 12.01 -6.41 -8.42
C LEU A 290 12.05 -4.92 -8.77
N MET A 291 11.31 -4.11 -8.02
CA MET A 291 11.32 -2.65 -8.15
C MET A 291 12.73 -2.10 -7.94
N HIS A 292 13.42 -2.55 -6.88
CA HIS A 292 14.77 -2.12 -6.56
C HIS A 292 15.74 -2.45 -7.69
N THR A 293 15.71 -3.69 -8.20
CA THR A 293 16.57 -4.13 -9.31
C THR A 293 16.35 -3.28 -10.56
N ASP A 294 15.12 -3.11 -11.03
CA ASP A 294 14.86 -2.31 -12.23
C ASP A 294 15.22 -0.83 -12.04
N LYS A 295 15.01 -0.29 -10.83
CA LYS A 295 15.35 1.10 -10.52
C LYS A 295 16.86 1.32 -10.44
N ALA A 296 17.59 0.49 -9.71
CA ALA A 296 19.04 0.62 -9.53
C ALA A 296 19.81 0.29 -10.82
N GLU A 297 19.46 -0.81 -11.50
CA GLU A 297 20.20 -1.27 -12.67
C GLU A 297 19.82 -0.51 -13.94
N LYS A 298 18.55 -0.12 -14.11
CA LYS A 298 18.06 0.46 -15.37
C LYS A 298 17.60 1.92 -15.24
N GLY A 299 17.46 2.43 -14.02
CA GLY A 299 16.93 3.76 -13.78
C GLY A 299 15.43 3.87 -14.01
N PHE A 300 14.69 2.77 -14.06
CA PHE A 300 13.24 2.85 -14.28
C PHE A 300 12.51 3.33 -13.03
N GLY A 301 11.65 4.33 -13.19
CA GLY A 301 10.89 4.89 -12.09
C GLY A 301 9.51 5.36 -12.53
N LEU A 302 8.59 5.36 -11.58
CA LEU A 302 7.27 5.98 -11.66
C LEU A 302 7.04 6.78 -10.38
N ALA A 303 6.16 7.77 -10.41
CA ALA A 303 5.78 8.45 -9.18
C ALA A 303 5.09 7.48 -8.21
N SER A 304 5.59 7.46 -6.98
CA SER A 304 4.97 7.01 -5.74
C SER A 304 3.84 5.98 -5.92
N GLU A 305 2.58 6.42 -5.96
CA GLU A 305 1.35 5.62 -5.97
C GLU A 305 1.20 4.70 -7.19
N MET A 306 1.94 4.95 -8.27
CA MET A 306 2.00 4.06 -9.43
C MET A 306 2.94 2.89 -9.24
N SER A 307 3.95 3.01 -8.38
CA SER A 307 5.12 2.14 -8.43
C SER A 307 4.79 0.67 -8.09
N PRO A 308 4.22 0.33 -6.92
CA PRO A 308 4.01 -1.08 -6.57
C PRO A 308 3.04 -1.79 -7.52
N THR A 309 1.91 -1.14 -7.82
CA THR A 309 0.87 -1.67 -8.71
C THR A 309 1.36 -1.85 -10.13
N SER A 310 2.18 -0.92 -10.66
CA SER A 310 2.73 -1.06 -12.02
C SER A 310 3.78 -2.15 -12.11
N TRP A 311 4.64 -2.32 -11.11
CA TRP A 311 5.59 -3.44 -11.13
C TRP A 311 4.88 -4.79 -10.95
N ALA A 312 3.83 -4.85 -10.13
CA ALA A 312 2.99 -6.04 -10.06
C ALA A 312 2.38 -6.38 -11.42
N LEU A 313 1.89 -5.37 -12.16
CA LEU A 313 1.42 -5.53 -13.54
C LEU A 313 2.53 -6.07 -14.47
N TYR A 314 3.74 -5.49 -14.42
CA TYR A 314 4.84 -5.88 -15.32
C TYR A 314 5.27 -7.33 -15.15
N TYR A 315 5.26 -7.82 -13.91
CA TYR A 315 5.69 -9.16 -13.55
C TYR A 315 4.52 -10.15 -13.40
N GLY A 316 3.28 -9.72 -13.69
CA GLY A 316 2.09 -10.58 -13.56
C GLY A 316 1.83 -11.03 -12.13
N LEU A 317 2.26 -10.25 -11.14
CA LEU A 317 2.09 -10.52 -9.73
C LEU A 317 0.65 -10.24 -9.29
N LYS A 318 0.25 -10.83 -8.16
CA LYS A 318 -1.12 -10.68 -7.66
C LYS A 318 -1.25 -9.33 -6.94
N ALA A 319 -2.00 -8.40 -7.52
CA ALA A 319 -2.35 -7.14 -6.89
C ALA A 319 -3.85 -7.13 -6.60
N VAL A 320 -4.25 -6.81 -5.39
CA VAL A 320 -5.64 -6.81 -4.95
C VAL A 320 -6.00 -5.46 -4.36
N GLN A 321 -7.13 -4.90 -4.77
CA GLN A 321 -7.77 -3.83 -4.04
C GLN A 321 -8.72 -4.45 -3.01
N VAL A 322 -8.58 -4.05 -1.74
CA VAL A 322 -9.50 -4.47 -0.67
C VAL A 322 -10.63 -3.44 -0.59
N PRO A 323 -11.90 -3.86 -0.74
CA PRO A 323 -13.06 -2.96 -0.66
C PRO A 323 -13.38 -2.63 0.81
N GLN A 324 -12.48 -1.91 1.47
CA GLN A 324 -12.73 -1.45 2.83
C GLN A 324 -13.95 -0.51 2.87
N PRO A 325 -14.67 -0.40 4.00
CA PRO A 325 -15.73 0.57 4.15
C PRO A 325 -15.23 2.01 3.93
N ILE A 326 -15.83 2.69 2.96
CA ILE A 326 -15.61 4.12 2.71
C ILE A 326 -16.98 4.79 2.77
N TYR A 327 -17.13 5.72 3.69
CA TYR A 327 -18.36 6.46 3.90
C TYR A 327 -18.32 7.79 3.16
N HIS A 328 -19.49 8.30 2.79
CA HIS A 328 -19.64 9.60 2.16
C HIS A 328 -20.32 10.57 3.12
N ALA A 329 -19.88 11.84 3.14
CA ALA A 329 -20.35 12.85 4.08
C ALA A 329 -21.82 13.26 3.91
N HIS A 330 -22.42 12.90 2.78
CA HIS A 330 -23.77 13.25 2.39
C HIS A 330 -24.51 12.00 1.93
N ASP A 331 -25.81 11.97 2.18
CA ASP A 331 -26.70 11.00 1.56
C ASP A 331 -26.74 11.27 0.06
N THR A 332 -26.29 10.30 -0.73
CA THR A 332 -26.12 10.41 -2.18
C THR A 332 -26.84 9.23 -2.81
N ASN A 333 -27.55 9.45 -3.92
CA ASN A 333 -28.13 8.36 -4.69
C ASN A 333 -27.00 7.37 -5.11
N PRO A 334 -27.05 6.10 -4.67
CA PRO A 334 -25.97 5.15 -4.93
C PRO A 334 -25.72 4.89 -6.43
N ASP A 335 -26.76 4.88 -7.26
CA ASP A 335 -26.64 4.66 -8.69
C ASP A 335 -25.93 5.83 -9.38
N GLU A 336 -26.28 7.08 -9.01
CA GLU A 336 -25.60 8.28 -9.52
C GLU A 336 -24.14 8.31 -9.10
N LEU A 337 -23.86 7.99 -7.83
CA LEU A 337 -22.50 7.91 -7.32
C LEU A 337 -21.68 6.85 -8.07
N ASN A 338 -22.27 5.67 -8.31
CA ASN A 338 -21.63 4.60 -9.06
C ASN A 338 -21.31 5.02 -10.51
N LEU A 339 -22.26 5.64 -11.22
CA LEU A 339 -22.05 6.12 -12.59
C LEU A 339 -20.87 7.08 -12.72
N ARG A 340 -20.65 7.92 -11.70
CA ARG A 340 -19.57 8.92 -11.67
C ARG A 340 -18.25 8.35 -11.15
N ALA A 341 -18.28 7.55 -10.10
CA ALA A 341 -17.07 6.96 -9.48
C ALA A 341 -16.48 5.83 -10.33
N ASN A 342 -17.34 4.99 -10.91
CA ASN A 342 -16.98 3.84 -11.74
C ASN A 342 -17.23 4.13 -13.23
N SER A 343 -16.95 5.36 -13.65
CA SER A 343 -17.08 5.77 -15.05
C SER A 343 -16.11 5.00 -15.96
N GLY A 344 -16.51 4.77 -17.20
CA GLY A 344 -15.70 4.10 -18.20
C GLY A 344 -16.39 2.89 -18.82
N LYS A 345 -15.74 2.29 -19.81
CA LYS A 345 -16.17 1.02 -20.42
C LYS A 345 -15.50 -0.14 -19.67
N PRO A 346 -16.03 -1.38 -19.75
CA PRO A 346 -15.35 -2.56 -19.22
C PRO A 346 -13.87 -2.61 -19.65
N GLY A 347 -12.98 -2.96 -18.71
CA GLY A 347 -11.52 -2.91 -18.89
C GLY A 347 -10.86 -1.53 -18.73
N GLN A 348 -11.65 -0.44 -18.71
CA GLN A 348 -11.18 0.95 -18.60
C GLN A 348 -11.97 1.76 -17.55
N ILE A 349 -12.44 1.09 -16.50
CA ILE A 349 -13.14 1.76 -15.40
C ILE A 349 -12.18 2.64 -14.62
N SER A 350 -12.66 3.82 -14.22
CA SER A 350 -11.90 4.88 -13.60
C SER A 350 -10.65 5.27 -14.40
N ALA A 351 -10.67 5.14 -15.73
CA ALA A 351 -9.59 5.53 -16.64
C ALA A 351 -10.06 6.55 -17.68
N GLY A 352 -9.12 7.20 -18.35
CA GLY A 352 -9.41 8.22 -19.36
C GLY A 352 -9.92 9.56 -18.79
N PRO A 353 -10.39 10.48 -19.65
CA PRO A 353 -10.62 11.89 -19.26
C PRO A 353 -11.76 12.08 -18.26
N ASN A 354 -12.70 11.14 -18.21
CA ASN A 354 -13.86 11.14 -17.31
C ASN A 354 -13.64 10.30 -16.05
N SER A 355 -12.41 9.83 -15.82
CA SER A 355 -12.05 9.11 -14.61
C SER A 355 -12.37 9.93 -13.37
N ILE A 356 -12.83 9.26 -12.31
CA ILE A 356 -12.95 9.83 -10.97
C ILE A 356 -11.65 10.48 -10.47
N TRP A 357 -10.50 10.02 -10.97
CA TRP A 357 -9.16 10.52 -10.64
C TRP A 357 -8.72 11.73 -11.45
N SER A 358 -9.53 12.18 -12.41
CA SER A 358 -9.30 13.45 -13.12
C SER A 358 -9.41 14.60 -12.14
N TRP A 359 -8.28 15.27 -11.91
CA TRP A 359 -8.13 16.24 -10.85
C TRP A 359 -9.17 17.37 -10.92
N ASN A 360 -9.67 17.81 -9.77
CA ASN A 360 -10.68 18.86 -9.60
C ASN A 360 -12.05 18.63 -10.26
N LYS A 361 -12.29 17.52 -10.96
CA LYS A 361 -13.60 17.25 -11.59
C LYS A 361 -14.60 16.54 -10.69
N HIS A 362 -14.11 15.89 -9.65
CA HIS A 362 -14.91 15.04 -8.76
C HIS A 362 -14.65 15.32 -7.28
N ASN A 363 -14.26 16.55 -6.93
CA ASN A 363 -13.99 16.92 -5.54
C ASN A 363 -15.24 16.80 -4.66
N ASP A 364 -16.43 16.94 -5.24
CA ASP A 364 -17.72 16.73 -4.57
C ASP A 364 -17.93 15.28 -4.11
N ILE A 365 -17.22 14.32 -4.73
CA ILE A 365 -17.19 12.92 -4.32
C ILE A 365 -15.93 12.66 -3.47
N LEU A 366 -14.74 12.86 -4.05
CA LEU A 366 -13.48 12.45 -3.43
C LEU A 366 -13.21 13.19 -2.12
N MET A 367 -13.43 14.51 -2.06
CA MET A 367 -13.19 15.29 -0.84
C MET A 367 -14.31 15.14 0.20
N LYS A 368 -15.31 14.29 -0.07
CA LYS A 368 -16.41 13.94 0.84
C LYS A 368 -16.36 12.49 1.31
N MET A 369 -15.34 11.72 0.91
CA MET A 369 -15.11 10.36 1.36
C MET A 369 -14.40 10.32 2.73
N SER A 370 -14.67 9.28 3.53
CA SER A 370 -13.98 9.03 4.80
C SER A 370 -12.53 8.53 4.63
N TYR A 371 -12.09 8.31 3.39
CA TYR A 371 -10.73 7.88 3.06
C TYR A 371 -10.25 8.57 1.78
N MET A 372 -9.83 9.83 1.92
CA MET A 372 -9.18 10.61 0.87
C MET A 372 -8.38 11.75 1.50
N PHE A 373 -7.17 12.00 0.98
CA PHE A 373 -6.40 13.16 1.41
C PHE A 373 -7.18 14.45 1.07
N GLY A 374 -7.18 15.41 1.98
CA GLY A 374 -7.91 16.68 1.81
C GLY A 374 -9.41 16.62 2.09
N SER A 375 -9.99 15.47 2.43
CA SER A 375 -11.35 15.43 2.97
C SER A 375 -11.38 15.89 4.42
N GLU A 376 -12.33 16.74 4.78
CA GLU A 376 -12.62 17.14 6.17
C GLU A 376 -13.52 16.12 6.90
N PHE A 377 -14.15 15.20 6.17
CA PHE A 377 -15.11 14.25 6.74
C PHE A 377 -14.48 13.26 7.74
N PRO A 378 -13.28 12.68 7.48
CA PRO A 378 -12.62 11.79 8.43
C PRO A 378 -12.37 12.45 9.79
N GLU A 379 -11.93 13.72 9.81
CA GLU A 379 -11.69 14.45 11.06
C GLU A 379 -12.98 14.57 11.87
N LYS A 380 -14.09 14.92 11.22
CA LYS A 380 -15.40 15.05 11.90
C LYS A 380 -15.83 13.74 12.54
N ILE A 381 -15.76 12.63 11.80
CA ILE A 381 -16.12 11.30 12.33
C ILE A 381 -15.19 10.91 13.48
N TYR A 382 -13.88 11.12 13.34
CA TYR A 382 -12.91 10.72 14.35
C TYR A 382 -13.06 11.52 15.64
N ARG A 383 -13.32 12.83 15.54
CA ARG A 383 -13.59 13.68 16.71
C ARG A 383 -14.89 13.30 17.41
N ALA A 384 -15.93 12.99 16.65
CA ALA A 384 -17.19 12.47 17.19
C ALA A 384 -16.96 11.16 17.97
N TRP A 385 -16.20 10.24 17.37
CA TRP A 385 -15.84 8.97 18.00
C TRP A 385 -15.06 9.15 19.32
N LEU A 386 -14.20 10.18 19.41
CA LEU A 386 -13.50 10.54 20.64
C LEU A 386 -14.38 11.31 21.66
N GLY A 387 -15.65 11.58 21.35
CA GLY A 387 -16.58 12.30 22.23
C GLY A 387 -16.46 13.83 22.17
N TYR A 388 -15.85 14.39 21.13
CA TYR A 388 -15.70 15.85 20.96
C TYR A 388 -16.85 16.51 20.16
N ASP A 389 -18.01 15.87 20.09
CA ASP A 389 -19.17 16.41 19.37
C ASP A 389 -19.57 17.80 19.91
N ASN A 390 -19.73 18.76 19.01
CA ASN A 390 -20.07 20.18 19.29
C ASN A 390 -19.02 21.00 20.05
N ALA A 391 -17.78 20.52 20.24
CA ALA A 391 -16.71 21.39 20.68
C ALA A 391 -16.34 22.36 19.54
N GLU A 392 -16.74 23.64 19.69
CA GLU A 392 -16.20 24.75 18.90
C GLU A 392 -14.68 24.55 18.76
N LYS A 393 -14.13 24.80 17.57
CA LYS A 393 -12.68 24.85 17.37
C LYS A 393 -12.15 25.86 18.40
N VAL A 394 -11.62 25.38 19.54
CA VAL A 394 -10.94 26.27 20.49
C VAL A 394 -9.78 26.86 19.70
N SER A 395 -9.88 28.15 19.42
CA SER A 395 -8.98 28.98 18.59
C SER A 395 -7.51 28.96 19.04
N ARG A 396 -7.14 28.15 20.03
CA ARG A 396 -5.75 27.90 20.43
C ARG A 396 -5.08 26.80 19.58
N TYR A 397 -5.83 26.05 18.79
CA TYR A 397 -5.30 25.02 17.87
C TYR A 397 -5.44 25.37 16.38
N THR A 398 -5.98 26.54 16.05
CA THR A 398 -6.17 27.00 14.66
C THR A 398 -4.86 27.41 13.98
N ASP A 399 -3.79 27.71 14.70
CA ASP A 399 -2.50 27.99 14.02
C ASP A 399 -1.69 26.70 13.74
N ALA A 400 -1.95 25.62 14.48
CA ALA A 400 -1.22 24.35 14.32
C ALA A 400 -1.89 23.37 13.32
N LEU A 401 -3.23 23.33 13.29
CA LEU A 401 -3.96 22.44 12.37
C LEU A 401 -4.34 23.15 11.06
N THR A 402 -4.84 24.39 11.11
CA THR A 402 -5.23 25.09 9.87
C THR A 402 -4.03 25.55 9.02
N CYS A 403 -2.83 25.70 9.60
CA CYS A 403 -1.62 25.99 8.83
C CYS A 403 -0.96 24.74 8.19
N ARG A 404 -1.41 23.52 8.54
CA ARG A 404 -0.85 22.26 7.98
C ARG A 404 -1.80 21.50 7.05
N PHE A 405 -3.11 21.73 7.13
CA PHE A 405 -4.10 21.16 6.20
C PHE A 405 -4.35 22.02 4.94
N SER A 406 -3.83 23.26 4.91
CA SER A 406 -3.91 24.17 3.76
C SER A 406 -2.53 24.44 3.13
N ALA A 407 -1.72 23.41 2.93
CA ALA A 407 -0.94 23.47 1.70
C ALA A 407 -1.99 23.58 0.59
N ARG A 408 -2.19 24.79 0.05
CA ARG A 408 -2.75 24.90 -1.30
C ARG A 408 -1.96 23.88 -2.07
N TRP A 409 -2.64 22.81 -2.47
CA TRP A 409 -2.12 21.95 -3.49
C TRP A 409 -2.12 22.80 -4.76
N ASP A 410 -1.08 23.62 -4.90
CA ASP A 410 -0.60 24.03 -6.19
C ASP A 410 0.36 22.90 -6.57
N PRO A 411 0.08 22.13 -7.64
CA PRO A 411 1.09 21.20 -8.13
C PRO A 411 2.34 22.04 -8.39
N PRO A 412 3.53 21.61 -7.93
CA PRO A 412 4.73 22.39 -8.20
C PRO A 412 4.79 22.61 -9.71
N ARG A 413 4.72 23.89 -10.13
CA ARG A 413 5.26 24.32 -11.42
C ARG A 413 6.76 24.06 -11.31
N VAL A 414 7.14 22.80 -11.52
CA VAL A 414 8.52 22.47 -11.84
C VAL A 414 8.72 23.13 -13.20
N ASP A 415 9.39 24.28 -13.17
CA ASP A 415 9.83 24.98 -14.37
C ASP A 415 10.53 23.97 -15.27
N LEU A 416 9.92 23.70 -16.42
CA LEU A 416 10.52 22.91 -17.47
C LEU A 416 11.56 23.81 -18.15
N ARG A 417 12.82 23.68 -17.75
CA ARG A 417 13.95 23.91 -18.64
C ARG A 417 14.75 22.62 -18.79
#